data_AF-A0A928WU16-F1
#
_entry.id   AF-A0A928WU16-F1
#
_cell.length_a   1.000
_cell.length_b   1.000
_cell.length_c   1.000
_cell.angle_alpha   90.00
_cell.angle_beta   90.00
_cell.angle_gamma   90.00
#
_symmetry.space_group_name_H-M   'P 1'
#
loop_
_entity.id
_entity.type
_entity.pdbx_description
1 polymer ?
#
loop_
_entity_poly.entity_id
_entity_poly.type
_entity_poly.pdbx_seq_one_letter_code
_entity_poly.pdbx_strand_id
1 'polypeptide(L)'
;MSDALERLKQKNRPKVTPRNTQVNQKSEDIQISRHIDNDKLLGSKTADLSGIEGSKSEDIQISRHIEPQMISRVSSTSSSADAEALEVKRSTFRLEVGLIGRLHRLCQDNGISREVMIESMFEYAEQNPEALHRVMEVAKAKNDYRQQIANRKRAKSMIEKFG
;
A
#
# COMPACT_ATOMS: atom_id res chain seq x y z
N MET A 1 0.26 -20.21 42.07
CA MET A 1 0.19 -19.33 40.87
C MET A 1 1.58 -19.20 40.22
N SER A 2 2.22 -20.32 39.84
CA SER A 2 3.63 -20.37 39.40
C SER A 2 3.82 -20.82 37.93
N ASP A 3 2.74 -21.22 37.27
CA ASP A 3 2.73 -21.92 35.98
C ASP A 3 3.16 -21.05 34.78
N ALA A 4 2.92 -19.73 34.82
CA ALA A 4 3.19 -18.85 33.68
C ALA A 4 4.68 -18.60 33.41
N LEU A 5 5.51 -18.50 34.45
CA LEU A 5 6.95 -18.22 34.32
C LEU A 5 7.75 -19.47 33.90
N GLU A 6 7.30 -20.64 34.34
CA GLU A 6 7.93 -21.92 34.01
C GLU A 6 7.75 -22.28 32.52
N ARG A 7 6.58 -21.95 31.94
CA ARG A 7 6.30 -22.08 30.50
C ARG A 7 7.22 -21.24 29.61
N LEU A 8 7.58 -20.03 30.06
CA LEU A 8 8.47 -19.13 29.32
C LEU A 8 9.90 -19.69 29.29
N LYS A 9 10.36 -20.25 30.41
CA LYS A 9 11.72 -20.83 30.55
C LYS A 9 11.90 -22.10 29.72
N GLN A 10 10.85 -22.93 29.62
CA GLN A 10 10.90 -24.18 28.87
C GLN A 10 10.55 -24.04 27.38
N LYS A 11 10.24 -22.82 26.89
CA LYS A 11 9.80 -22.56 25.51
C LYS A 11 8.64 -23.45 25.03
N ASN A 12 7.87 -24.01 25.96
CA ASN A 12 6.74 -24.87 25.66
C ASN A 12 5.58 -23.99 25.17
N ARG A 13 5.47 -23.87 23.84
CA ARG A 13 4.37 -23.14 23.22
C ARG A 13 3.10 -24.00 23.28
N PRO A 14 1.96 -23.46 23.75
CA PRO A 14 0.70 -24.19 23.74
C PRO A 14 0.32 -24.54 22.30
N LYS A 15 -0.05 -25.80 22.07
CA LYS A 15 -0.43 -26.31 20.75
C LYS A 15 -1.89 -25.93 20.51
N VAL A 16 -2.10 -24.91 19.68
CA VAL A 16 -3.44 -24.43 19.32
C VAL A 16 -3.93 -25.19 18.10
N THR A 17 -5.16 -25.69 18.15
CA THR A 17 -5.78 -26.36 17.00
C THR A 17 -6.07 -25.35 15.89
N PRO A 18 -5.82 -25.68 14.62
CA PRO A 18 -6.13 -24.79 13.50
C PRO A 18 -7.65 -24.61 13.37
N ARG A 19 -8.07 -23.36 13.12
CA ARG A 19 -9.48 -22.99 12.92
C ARG A 19 -9.95 -23.50 11.55
N ASN A 20 -11.13 -24.12 11.52
CA ASN A 20 -11.78 -24.53 10.27
C ASN A 20 -12.19 -23.30 9.46
N THR A 21 -11.80 -23.24 8.19
CA THR A 21 -12.05 -22.13 7.24
C THR A 21 -13.18 -22.42 6.26
N GLN A 22 -13.95 -23.50 6.45
CA GLN A 22 -15.07 -23.82 5.58
C GLN A 22 -16.22 -22.83 5.78
N VAL A 23 -16.49 -22.05 4.73
CA VAL A 23 -17.67 -21.19 4.61
C VAL A 23 -18.79 -22.03 3.99
N ASN A 24 -19.89 -22.19 4.73
CA ASN A 24 -21.05 -22.92 4.24
C ASN A 24 -21.79 -22.04 3.21
N GLN A 25 -21.60 -22.32 1.92
CA GLN A 25 -22.27 -21.60 0.84
C GLN A 25 -23.74 -22.01 0.79
N LYS A 26 -24.62 -21.26 1.46
CA LYS A 26 -26.03 -21.23 1.09
C LYS A 26 -26.19 -20.25 -0.07
N SER A 27 -26.44 -20.78 -1.24
CA SER A 27 -26.80 -20.04 -2.44
C SER A 27 -28.24 -19.54 -2.31
N GLU A 28 -28.42 -18.29 -1.88
CA GLU A 28 -29.66 -17.55 -2.14
C GLU A 28 -29.32 -16.33 -2.98
N ASP A 29 -29.78 -16.38 -4.22
CA ASP A 29 -29.60 -15.41 -5.30
C ASP A 29 -30.60 -14.26 -5.09
N ILE A 30 -30.13 -13.12 -4.59
CA ILE A 30 -30.97 -11.94 -4.36
C ILE A 30 -30.78 -10.98 -5.54
N GLN A 31 -31.40 -11.29 -6.67
CA GLN A 31 -31.62 -10.32 -7.74
C GLN A 31 -32.99 -9.67 -7.57
N ILE A 32 -33.05 -8.47 -6.99
CA ILE A 32 -34.23 -7.60 -7.10
C ILE A 32 -33.85 -6.35 -7.88
N SER A 33 -34.27 -6.39 -9.13
CA SER A 33 -34.53 -5.29 -10.06
C SER A 33 -35.14 -4.06 -9.40
N ARG A 34 -34.55 -2.86 -9.64
CA ARG A 34 -35.29 -1.62 -9.97
C ARG A 34 -34.41 -0.70 -10.83
N HIS A 35 -34.75 -0.64 -12.11
CA HIS A 35 -34.39 0.40 -13.07
C HIS A 35 -35.53 1.43 -13.07
N ILE A 36 -35.26 2.72 -12.85
CA ILE A 36 -36.15 3.82 -13.25
C ILE A 36 -35.29 4.98 -13.74
N ASP A 37 -35.36 5.23 -15.05
CA ASP A 37 -34.99 6.48 -15.70
C ASP A 37 -36.23 7.36 -15.83
N ASN A 38 -36.11 8.67 -15.55
CA ASN A 38 -36.52 9.81 -16.40
C ASN A 38 -36.87 11.10 -15.62
N ASP A 39 -36.05 12.13 -15.89
CA ASP A 39 -36.35 13.51 -16.31
C ASP A 39 -37.43 14.43 -15.66
N LYS A 40 -36.92 15.63 -15.30
CA LYS A 40 -37.47 17.01 -15.36
C LYS A 40 -38.86 17.36 -14.82
N LEU A 41 -38.90 18.32 -13.88
CA LEU A 41 -39.78 19.51 -13.97
C LEU A 41 -39.28 20.71 -13.12
N LEU A 42 -39.44 21.92 -13.67
CA LEU A 42 -39.12 23.25 -13.11
C LEU A 42 -40.08 23.73 -12.00
N GLY A 43 -39.58 24.64 -11.14
CA GLY A 43 -40.37 25.66 -10.40
C GLY A 43 -39.65 26.13 -9.13
N SER A 44 -38.91 27.25 -9.11
CA SER A 44 -39.34 28.66 -8.95
C SER A 44 -39.39 29.16 -7.48
N LYS A 45 -38.47 30.11 -7.15
CA LYS A 45 -38.53 31.19 -6.12
C LYS A 45 -38.39 30.73 -4.63
N THR A 46 -37.64 31.35 -3.70
CA THR A 46 -37.05 32.70 -3.47
C THR A 46 -36.10 32.64 -2.24
N ALA A 47 -35.09 33.54 -2.17
CA ALA A 47 -34.35 34.06 -0.99
C ALA A 47 -33.57 33.01 -0.11
N ASP A 48 -32.38 33.20 0.45
CA ASP A 48 -31.60 34.37 0.85
C ASP A 48 -30.09 34.02 0.95
N LEU A 49 -29.25 35.04 1.05
CA LEU A 49 -27.79 35.04 0.92
C LEU A 49 -27.00 34.44 2.10
N SER A 50 -25.88 33.80 1.72
CA SER A 50 -24.55 33.76 2.37
C SER A 50 -24.33 32.90 3.62
N GLY A 51 -23.34 32.00 3.53
CA GLY A 51 -22.71 31.46 4.75
C GLY A 51 -21.91 30.16 4.59
N ILE A 52 -20.64 30.30 4.20
CA ILE A 52 -19.50 29.47 4.64
C ILE A 52 -19.32 28.11 3.94
N GLU A 53 -18.22 28.08 3.18
CA GLU A 53 -17.59 26.90 2.59
C GLU A 53 -17.21 25.86 3.67
N GLY A 54 -17.68 24.63 3.45
CA GLY A 54 -17.27 23.45 4.17
C GLY A 54 -17.14 22.29 3.20
N SER A 55 -16.17 22.36 2.29
CA SER A 55 -15.82 21.25 1.40
C SER A 55 -15.33 20.06 2.22
N LYS A 56 -16.17 19.02 2.33
CA LYS A 56 -15.81 17.73 2.93
C LYS A 56 -16.42 16.58 2.13
N SER A 57 -15.50 15.77 1.61
CA SER A 57 -15.64 14.36 1.24
C SER A 57 -16.38 14.06 -0.06
N GLU A 58 -15.71 14.32 -1.18
CA GLU A 58 -15.92 13.50 -2.37
C GLU A 58 -15.45 12.07 -2.09
N ASP A 59 -16.35 11.14 -2.41
CA ASP A 59 -16.17 9.70 -2.39
C ASP A 59 -14.83 9.27 -2.99
N ILE A 60 -14.06 8.49 -2.21
CA ILE A 60 -12.98 7.69 -2.76
C ILE A 60 -13.64 6.56 -3.56
N GLN A 61 -13.91 6.82 -4.84
CA GLN A 61 -14.20 5.79 -5.82
C GLN A 61 -12.98 4.89 -5.93
N ILE A 62 -13.05 3.72 -5.29
CA ILE A 62 -12.10 2.64 -5.49
C ILE A 62 -12.28 2.18 -6.93
N SER A 63 -11.38 2.62 -7.81
CA SER A 63 -11.34 2.24 -9.21
C SER A 63 -11.27 0.72 -9.33
N ARG A 64 -12.15 0.21 -10.19
CA ARG A 64 -12.41 -1.21 -10.46
C ARG A 64 -11.13 -1.94 -10.90
N HIS A 65 -10.95 -3.11 -10.34
CA HIS A 65 -10.01 -4.14 -10.78
C HIS A 65 -10.34 -4.50 -12.24
N ILE A 66 -9.45 -4.17 -13.18
CA ILE A 66 -9.54 -4.69 -14.55
C ILE A 66 -9.06 -6.14 -14.50
N GLU A 67 -9.99 -7.06 -14.67
CA GLU A 67 -9.74 -8.46 -14.94
C GLU A 67 -9.04 -8.58 -16.31
N PRO A 68 -7.86 -9.19 -16.42
CA PRO A 68 -7.25 -9.40 -17.72
C PRO A 68 -8.04 -10.50 -18.44
N GLN A 69 -8.89 -10.09 -19.40
CA GLN A 69 -9.45 -10.99 -20.39
C GLN A 69 -8.30 -11.70 -21.10
N MET A 70 -8.31 -13.03 -21.05
CA MET A 70 -7.44 -13.89 -21.84
C MET A 70 -7.73 -13.67 -23.33
N ILE A 71 -6.93 -12.85 -23.99
CA ILE A 71 -6.88 -12.81 -25.44
C ILE A 71 -5.92 -13.90 -25.89
N SER A 72 -6.48 -15.07 -26.18
CA SER A 72 -5.81 -16.09 -26.98
C SER A 72 -5.53 -15.53 -28.37
N ARG A 73 -4.27 -15.21 -28.64
CA ARG A 73 -3.75 -15.03 -30.01
C ARG A 73 -2.47 -15.85 -30.16
N VAL A 74 -2.69 -17.08 -30.60
CA VAL A 74 -1.70 -17.90 -31.31
C VAL A 74 -1.25 -17.13 -32.56
N SER A 75 0.03 -16.75 -32.59
CA SER A 75 0.82 -16.65 -33.84
C SER A 75 2.30 -16.64 -33.48
N SER A 76 2.88 -17.81 -33.64
CA SER A 76 4.29 -18.15 -33.63
C SER A 76 5.11 -17.32 -34.61
N THR A 77 6.13 -16.62 -34.12
CA THR A 77 7.34 -16.35 -34.92
C THR A 77 8.56 -16.41 -34.00
N SER A 78 9.51 -17.24 -34.42
CA SER A 78 10.67 -17.75 -33.71
C SER A 78 11.79 -16.73 -33.52
N SER A 79 12.11 -16.39 -32.27
CA SER A 79 13.49 -16.24 -31.74
C SER A 79 13.45 -15.71 -30.31
N SER A 80 13.40 -16.61 -29.32
CA SER A 80 13.85 -16.27 -27.97
C SER A 80 14.50 -17.52 -27.39
N ALA A 81 15.74 -17.76 -27.81
CA ALA A 81 16.63 -18.59 -27.02
C ALA A 81 16.63 -18.01 -25.61
N ASP A 82 16.12 -18.79 -24.67
CA ASP A 82 16.26 -18.61 -23.22
C ASP A 82 16.19 -17.16 -22.76
N ALA A 83 14.98 -16.60 -22.72
CA ALA A 83 14.74 -15.51 -21.78
C ALA A 83 14.88 -16.14 -20.40
N GLU A 84 16.12 -16.16 -19.87
CA GLU A 84 16.38 -16.54 -18.50
C GLU A 84 15.31 -15.88 -17.65
N ALA A 85 14.49 -16.70 -16.98
CA ALA A 85 13.38 -16.19 -16.21
C ALA A 85 13.96 -15.25 -15.15
N LEU A 86 13.71 -13.95 -15.31
CA LEU A 86 14.22 -12.93 -14.39
C LEU A 86 13.68 -13.24 -12.99
N GLU A 87 14.56 -13.70 -12.10
CA GLU A 87 14.19 -14.00 -10.73
C GLU A 87 13.95 -12.69 -9.98
N VAL A 88 12.72 -12.49 -9.51
CA VAL A 88 12.33 -11.32 -8.73
C VAL A 88 11.99 -11.71 -7.30
N LYS A 89 12.51 -10.93 -6.34
CA LYS A 89 12.18 -11.10 -4.93
C LYS A 89 11.24 -9.99 -4.45
N ARG A 90 10.05 -10.37 -4.00
CA ARG A 90 9.12 -9.44 -3.36
C ARG A 90 9.70 -8.93 -2.03
N SER A 91 9.74 -7.62 -1.87
CA SER A 91 10.13 -6.94 -0.63
C SER A 91 9.05 -5.96 -0.17
N THR A 92 9.08 -5.56 1.10
CA THR A 92 8.21 -4.52 1.67
C THR A 92 9.08 -3.47 2.34
N PHE A 93 8.94 -2.21 1.94
CA PHE A 93 9.65 -1.09 2.55
C PHE A 93 8.71 0.08 2.85
N ARG A 94 9.08 0.92 3.83
CA ARG A 94 8.27 2.04 4.32
C ARG A 94 8.99 3.37 4.09
N LEU A 95 8.43 4.19 3.19
CA LEU A 95 8.93 5.52 2.90
C LEU A 95 8.19 6.60 3.70
N GLU A 96 8.80 7.78 3.78
CA GLU A 96 8.13 8.97 4.30
C GLU A 96 6.96 9.37 3.40
N VAL A 97 5.86 9.83 3.99
CA VAL A 97 4.60 10.14 3.28
C VAL A 97 4.82 11.13 2.14
N GLY A 98 5.59 12.20 2.37
CA GLY A 98 5.90 13.17 1.32
C GLY A 98 6.82 12.62 0.23
N LEU A 99 7.72 11.69 0.58
CA LEU A 99 8.67 11.10 -0.36
C LEU A 99 7.97 10.13 -1.31
N ILE A 100 7.12 9.23 -0.81
CA ILE A 100 6.39 8.26 -1.65
C ILE A 100 5.48 8.97 -2.65
N GLY A 101 4.83 10.07 -2.26
CA GLY A 101 3.99 10.84 -3.17
C GLY A 101 4.77 11.46 -4.32
N ARG A 102 5.94 12.06 -4.04
CA ARG A 102 6.81 12.62 -5.09
C ARG A 102 7.41 11.54 -5.98
N LEU A 103 7.88 10.44 -5.39
CA LEU A 103 8.42 9.31 -6.13
C LEU A 103 7.37 8.70 -7.07
N HIS A 104 6.13 8.53 -6.60
CA HIS A 104 5.04 7.99 -7.41
C HIS A 104 4.76 8.90 -8.61
N ARG A 105 4.61 10.22 -8.43
CA ARG A 105 4.39 11.14 -9.56
C ARG A 105 5.53 11.08 -10.56
N LEU A 106 6.78 11.14 -10.09
CA LEU A 106 7.94 11.04 -10.98
C LEU A 106 7.93 9.73 -11.80
N CYS A 107 7.61 8.60 -11.17
CA CYS A 107 7.50 7.32 -11.86
C CYS A 107 6.35 7.30 -12.88
N GLN A 108 5.19 7.87 -12.50
CA GLN A 108 4.01 7.97 -13.36
C GLN A 108 4.28 8.82 -14.60
N ASP A 109 4.90 9.98 -14.42
CA ASP A 109 5.24 10.92 -15.50
C ASP A 109 6.23 10.29 -16.51
N ASN A 110 7.05 9.35 -16.05
CA ASN A 110 8.06 8.67 -16.88
C ASN A 110 7.62 7.25 -17.33
N GLY A 111 6.41 6.80 -16.96
CA GLY A 111 5.91 5.48 -17.35
C GLY A 111 6.71 4.29 -16.79
N ILE A 112 7.39 4.45 -15.66
CA ILE A 112 8.21 3.39 -15.02
C ILE A 112 7.67 3.02 -13.64
N SER A 113 8.00 1.81 -13.17
CA SER A 113 7.64 1.38 -11.82
C SER A 113 8.62 1.94 -10.78
N ARG A 114 8.20 1.92 -9.51
CA ARG A 114 9.05 2.39 -8.40
C ARG A 114 10.22 1.44 -8.17
N GLU A 115 9.97 0.15 -8.37
CA GLU A 115 10.94 -0.94 -8.28
C GLU A 115 12.08 -0.69 -9.27
N VAL A 116 11.74 -0.51 -10.56
CA VAL A 116 12.72 -0.22 -11.62
C VAL A 116 13.48 1.08 -11.34
N MET A 117 12.79 2.14 -10.91
CA MET A 117 13.46 3.39 -10.54
C MET A 117 14.49 3.18 -9.42
N ILE A 118 14.14 2.43 -8.37
CA ILE A 118 15.04 2.17 -7.23
C ILE A 118 16.23 1.30 -7.66
N GLU A 119 16.00 0.28 -8.49
CA GLU A 119 17.04 -0.58 -9.07
C GLU A 119 18.03 0.27 -9.88
N SER A 120 17.54 1.07 -10.83
CA SER A 120 18.38 1.94 -11.66
C SER A 120 19.14 2.99 -10.84
N MET A 121 18.52 3.57 -9.81
CA MET A 121 19.20 4.51 -8.92
C MET A 121 20.33 3.83 -8.13
N PHE A 122 20.12 2.59 -7.69
CA PHE A 122 21.13 1.83 -6.97
C PHE A 122 22.31 1.48 -7.89
N GLU A 123 22.05 0.92 -9.07
CA GLU A 123 23.08 0.60 -10.07
C GLU A 123 23.90 1.83 -10.47
N TYR A 124 23.23 2.97 -10.69
CA TYR A 124 23.90 4.23 -10.96
C TYR A 124 24.81 4.65 -9.80
N ALA A 125 24.33 4.59 -8.55
CA ALA A 125 25.12 4.96 -7.39
C ALA A 125 26.33 4.02 -7.22
N GLU A 126 26.17 2.72 -7.46
CA GLU A 126 27.23 1.73 -7.35
C GLU A 126 28.39 2.02 -8.30
N GLN A 127 28.08 2.47 -9.52
CA GLN A 127 29.07 2.88 -10.52
C GLN A 127 29.74 4.24 -10.20
N ASN A 128 29.20 5.00 -9.24
CA ASN A 128 29.63 6.35 -8.90
C ASN A 128 29.96 6.49 -7.40
N PRO A 129 31.21 6.19 -6.96
CA PRO A 129 31.57 6.14 -5.54
C PRO A 129 31.26 7.42 -4.74
N GLU A 130 31.43 8.60 -5.34
CA GLU A 130 31.08 9.87 -4.70
C GLU A 130 29.56 10.01 -4.49
N ALA A 131 28.76 9.58 -5.47
CA ALA A 131 27.31 9.57 -5.35
C ALA A 131 26.87 8.58 -4.26
N LEU A 132 27.44 7.36 -4.25
CA LEU A 132 27.16 6.37 -3.22
C LEU A 132 27.52 6.88 -1.82
N HIS A 133 28.69 7.48 -1.65
CA HIS A 133 29.11 8.06 -0.36
C HIS A 133 28.09 9.09 0.14
N ARG A 134 27.71 10.05 -0.71
CA ARG A 134 26.70 11.06 -0.35
C ARG A 134 25.36 10.44 0.00
N VAL A 135 24.89 9.45 -0.77
CA VAL A 135 23.65 8.72 -0.49
C VAL A 135 23.73 8.04 0.88
N MET A 136 24.86 7.39 1.21
CA MET A 136 25.07 6.70 2.48
C MET A 136 25.08 7.64 3.69
N GLU A 137 25.74 8.80 3.59
CA GLU A 137 25.71 9.81 4.66
C GLU A 137 24.29 10.31 4.93
N VAL A 138 23.56 10.66 3.87
CA VAL A 138 22.17 11.11 3.99
C VAL A 138 21.27 9.98 4.53
N ALA A 139 21.48 8.74 4.09
CA ALA A 139 20.73 7.58 4.56
C ALA A 139 20.94 7.34 6.07
N LYS A 140 22.19 7.46 6.55
CA LYS A 140 22.51 7.32 7.98
C LYS A 140 21.82 8.40 8.81
N ALA A 141 21.94 9.66 8.42
CA ALA A 141 21.28 10.76 9.12
C ALA A 141 19.75 10.60 9.17
N LYS A 142 19.13 10.17 8.06
CA LYS A 142 17.69 9.87 8.00
C LYS A 142 17.30 8.71 8.90
N ASN A 143 18.10 7.65 8.95
CA ASN A 143 17.86 6.50 9.81
C ASN A 143 17.87 6.91 11.29
N ASP A 144 18.88 7.67 11.70
CA ASP A 144 19.00 8.16 13.08
C ASP A 144 17.82 9.05 13.46
N TYR A 145 17.41 9.95 12.56
CA TYR A 145 16.22 10.79 12.75
C TYR A 145 14.94 9.97 12.93
N ARG A 146 14.75 8.92 12.12
CA ARG A 146 13.59 8.01 12.25
C ARG A 146 13.60 7.29 13.59
N GLN A 147 14.78 6.85 14.05
CA GLN A 147 14.92 6.21 15.34
C GLN A 147 14.58 7.17 16.49
N GLN A 148 15.02 8.42 16.42
CA GLN A 148 14.68 9.45 17.41
C GLN A 148 13.17 9.71 17.47
N ILE A 149 12.49 9.83 16.32
CA ILE A 149 11.02 9.97 16.28
C ILE A 149 10.34 8.76 16.92
N ALA A 150 10.78 7.56 16.60
CA ALA A 150 10.21 6.33 17.16
C ALA A 150 10.35 6.29 18.69
N ASN A 151 11.54 6.64 19.20
CA ASN A 151 11.81 6.71 20.64
C ASN A 151 10.95 7.78 21.33
N ARG A 152 10.83 8.97 20.73
CA ARG A 152 9.99 10.06 21.25
C ARG A 152 8.51 9.65 21.33
N LYS A 153 7.99 9.01 20.27
CA LYS A 153 6.60 8.51 20.24
C LYS A 153 6.38 7.44 21.32
N ARG A 154 7.35 6.53 21.49
CA ARG A 154 7.31 5.50 22.53
C ARG A 154 7.28 6.12 23.93
N ALA A 155 8.16 7.09 24.21
CA ALA A 155 8.20 7.78 25.49
C ALA A 155 6.89 8.54 25.78
N LYS A 156 6.38 9.30 24.80
CA LYS A 156 5.10 10.02 24.92
C LYS A 156 3.95 9.06 25.27
N SER A 157 3.85 7.94 24.57
CA SER A 157 2.81 6.93 24.82
C SER A 157 2.94 6.29 26.20
N MET A 158 4.15 6.14 26.74
CA MET A 158 4.36 5.63 28.10
C MET A 158 3.93 6.65 29.16
N ILE A 159 4.26 7.94 28.97
CA ILE A 159 3.83 9.01 29.88
C ILE A 159 2.31 9.15 29.86
N GLU A 160 1.66 9.14 28.69
CA GLU A 160 0.20 9.20 28.60
C GLU A 160 -0.50 8.01 29.28
N LYS A 161 0.18 6.87 29.40
CA LYS A 161 -0.39 5.64 29.98
C LYS A 161 -0.14 5.50 31.48
N PHE A 162 0.99 5.99 31.98
CA PHE A 162 1.46 5.73 33.35
C PHE A 162 1.82 6.99 34.15
N GLY A 163 1.88 8.15 33.49
CA GLY A 163 2.11 9.44 34.13
C GLY A 163 0.83 10.15 34.52
#